data_AF-A0A5K0YSD5-F1
#
_entry.id   AF-A0A5K0YSD5-F1
#
_cell.length_a   1.000
_cell.length_b   1.000
_cell.length_c   1.000
_cell.angle_alpha   90.00
_cell.angle_beta   90.00
_cell.angle_gamma   90.00
#
_symmetry.space_group_name_H-M   'P 1'
#
loop_
_entity.id
_entity.type
_entity.pdbx_description
1 polymer ?
#
loop_
_entity_poly.entity_id
_entity_poly.type
_entity_poly.pdbx_seq_one_letter_code
_entity_poly.pdbx_strand_id
1 'polypeptide(L)' 'MGSIAELPMAEKASGVATVMAIGTASPTQVVDQSTYADKYFKLTDSDHMVGLKDKFKRL' A
#
# COMPACT_ATOMS: atom_id res chain seq x y z
N MET A 1 18.65 -42.44 19.96
CA MET A 1 17.38 -41.80 20.37
C MET A 1 17.75 -40.60 21.23
N GLY A 2 17.93 -39.43 20.62
CA GLY A 2 18.17 -38.21 21.38
C GLY A 2 16.86 -37.75 22.00
N SER A 3 16.80 -37.65 23.32
CA SER A 3 15.64 -37.14 24.03
C SER A 3 15.29 -35.75 23.51
N ILE A 4 14.01 -35.54 23.22
CA ILE A 4 13.41 -34.28 22.72
C ILE A 4 13.49 -33.15 23.79
N ALA A 5 14.25 -33.37 24.87
CA ALA A 5 14.27 -32.59 26.10
C ALA A 5 15.45 -31.61 26.22
N GLU A 6 16.37 -31.57 25.23
CA GLU A 6 17.62 -30.79 25.35
C GLU A 6 17.71 -29.56 24.43
N LEU A 7 16.59 -29.13 23.84
CA LEU A 7 16.53 -27.75 23.36
C LEU A 7 16.12 -26.90 24.57
N PRO A 8 16.97 -25.97 25.06
CA PRO A 8 16.54 -25.04 26.09
C PRO A 8 15.26 -24.39 25.56
N MET A 9 14.21 -24.39 26.38
CA MET A 9 12.99 -23.60 26.15
C MET A 9 13.41 -22.13 26.16
N ALA A 10 14.10 -21.70 25.11
CA ALA A 10 14.61 -20.37 24.94
C ALA A 10 13.41 -19.42 25.05
N GLU A 11 13.44 -18.65 26.13
CA GLU A 11 12.64 -17.47 26.43
C GLU A 11 11.32 -17.35 25.65
N LYS A 12 10.31 -18.15 26.02
CA LYS A 12 8.96 -17.99 25.48
C LYS A 12 8.30 -16.76 26.11
N ALA A 13 7.82 -15.84 25.27
CA ALA A 13 6.97 -14.73 25.72
C ALA A 13 5.68 -15.29 26.36
N SER A 14 5.31 -14.76 27.52
CA SER A 14 4.16 -15.23 28.32
C SER A 14 2.82 -14.61 27.91
N GLY A 15 2.82 -13.58 27.06
CA GLY A 15 1.65 -12.76 26.74
C GLY A 15 1.06 -12.97 25.34
N VAL A 16 -0.15 -12.45 25.15
CA VAL A 16 -0.79 -12.37 23.83
C VAL A 16 -0.10 -11.27 23.00
N ALA A 17 0.12 -11.52 21.70
CA ALA A 17 0.73 -10.55 20.81
C ALA A 17 -0.07 -9.24 20.75
N THR A 18 0.62 -8.11 20.92
CA THR A 18 0.01 -6.78 20.96
C THR A 18 0.78 -5.84 20.01
N VAL A 19 0.06 -5.04 19.22
CA VAL A 19 0.67 -4.02 18.36
C VAL A 19 1.19 -2.88 19.24
N MET A 20 2.50 -2.65 19.24
CA MET A 20 3.12 -1.60 20.06
C MET A 20 3.15 -0.23 19.37
N ALA A 21 3.24 -0.19 18.03
CA ALA A 21 3.20 1.04 17.26
C ALA A 21 2.85 0.77 15.79
N ILE A 22 2.28 1.77 15.11
CA ILE A 22 2.07 1.80 13.67
C ILE A 22 2.57 3.15 13.15
N GLY A 23 3.47 3.11 12.17
CA GLY A 23 3.92 4.29 11.45
C GLY A 23 3.50 4.22 10.00
N THR A 24 3.02 5.34 9.45
CA THR A 24 2.72 5.49 8.02
C THR A 24 3.46 6.72 7.47
N ALA A 25 3.77 6.69 6.18
CA ALA A 25 4.30 7.83 5.44
C ALA A 25 3.68 7.85 4.05
N SER A 26 3.45 9.05 3.52
CA SER A 26 2.99 9.25 2.15
C SER A 26 3.76 10.41 1.51
N PRO A 27 3.98 10.40 0.19
CA PRO A 27 4.59 11.52 -0.52
C PRO A 27 3.81 12.83 -0.31
N THR A 28 4.49 13.96 -0.39
CA THR A 28 3.86 15.29 -0.26
C THR A 28 2.92 15.62 -1.39
N GLN A 29 3.13 15.04 -2.58
CA GLN A 29 2.29 15.28 -3.73
C GLN A 29 0.99 14.49 -3.62
N VAL A 30 -0.12 15.22 -3.48
CA VAL A 30 -1.47 14.66 -3.51
C VAL A 30 -2.11 15.00 -4.86
N VAL A 31 -2.79 14.02 -5.46
CA VAL A 31 -3.51 14.23 -6.72
C VAL A 31 -4.97 13.81 -6.52
N ASP A 32 -5.88 14.77 -6.66
CA ASP A 32 -7.31 14.51 -6.54
C ASP A 32 -7.83 13.66 -7.71
N GLN A 33 -8.56 12.59 -7.38
CA GLN A 33 -9.12 11.66 -8.36
C GLN A 33 -10.05 12.36 -9.37
N SER A 34 -10.82 13.36 -8.93
CA SER A 34 -11.69 14.17 -9.80
C SER A 34 -10.94 14.89 -10.93
N THR A 35 -9.67 15.25 -10.70
CA THR A 35 -8.82 15.97 -11.65
C THR A 35 -7.75 15.08 -12.28
N TYR A 36 -7.59 13.85 -11.81
CA TYR A 36 -6.49 12.97 -12.20
C TYR A 36 -6.54 12.62 -13.69
N ALA A 37 -7.72 12.28 -14.20
CA ALA A 37 -7.90 11.98 -15.63
C ALA A 37 -7.50 13.15 -16.53
N ASP A 38 -7.87 14.38 -16.16
CA ASP A 38 -7.51 15.57 -16.94
C ASP A 38 -6.02 15.88 -16.84
N LYS A 39 -5.41 15.75 -15.65
CA LYS A 39 -3.97 15.93 -15.45
C LYS A 39 -3.13 14.89 -16.17
N TYR A 40 -3.52 13.62 -16.11
CA TYR A 40 -2.79 12.50 -16.71
C TYR A 40 -2.76 12.61 -18.23
N PHE A 41 -3.92 12.79 -18.88
CA PHE A 41 -4.01 12.88 -20.35
C PHE A 41 -3.35 14.13 -20.91
N LYS A 42 -3.34 15.23 -20.15
CA LYS A 42 -2.59 16.44 -20.50
C LYS A 42 -1.08 16.23 -20.38
N LEU A 43 -0.61 15.53 -19.34
CA LEU A 43 0.81 15.25 -19.12
C LEU A 43 1.38 14.29 -20.16
N THR A 44 0.57 13.35 -20.66
CA THR A 44 0.98 12.34 -21.64
C THR A 44 0.64 12.72 -23.09
N ASP A 45 0.33 13.99 -23.38
CA ASP A 45 -0.06 14.48 -24.72
C ASP A 45 -1.20 13.66 -25.39
N SER A 46 -2.07 13.07 -24.57
CA SER A 46 -3.10 12.12 -25.01
C SER A 46 -4.51 12.71 -24.98
N ASP A 47 -4.65 14.03 -24.80
CA ASP A 47 -5.96 14.70 -24.67
C ASP A 47 -6.91 14.49 -25.86
N HIS A 48 -6.36 14.16 -27.03
CA HIS A 48 -7.13 13.81 -28.23
C HIS A 48 -7.89 12.47 -28.10
N MET A 49 -7.50 11.59 -27.17
CA MET A 49 -8.12 10.28 -26.92
C MET A 49 -9.35 10.38 -26.01
N VAL A 50 -10.32 11.20 -26.40
CA VAL A 50 -11.51 11.55 -25.59
C VAL A 50 -12.29 10.31 -25.11
N GLY A 51 -12.48 9.31 -25.98
CA GLY A 51 -13.20 8.09 -25.60
C GLY A 51 -12.48 7.22 -24.57
N LEU A 52 -11.14 7.28 -24.51
CA LEU A 52 -10.35 6.60 -23.48
C LEU A 52 -10.40 7.40 -22.16
N LYS A 53 -10.33 8.72 -22.26
CA LYS A 53 -10.44 9.64 -21.13
C LYS A 53 -11.78 9.51 -20.41
N ASP A 54 -12.89 9.38 -21.14
CA ASP A 54 -14.22 9.17 -20.55
C ASP A 54 -14.38 7.83 -19.84
N LYS A 55 -13.72 6.79 -20.35
CA LYS A 55 -13.66 5.49 -19.65
C LYS A 55 -12.81 5.60 -18.39
N PHE A 56 -11.69 6.30 -18.46
CA PHE A 56 -10.77 6.49 -17.34
C PHE A 56 -11.39 7.33 -16.21
N LYS A 57 -12.25 8.30 -16.53
CA LYS A 57 -13.00 9.10 -15.53
C LYS A 57 -14.05 8.31 -14.74
N ARG A 58 -14.47 7.15 -15.22
CA ARG A 58 -15.50 6.30 -14.58
C ARG A 58 -14.90 5.28 -13.59
N LEU A 59 -13.57 5.20 -13.51
CA LEU A 59 -12.82 4.36 -12.56
C LEU A 59 -12.52 5.14 -11.27
#